data_AF-A0A3D1S2Z9-F1
#
_entry.id   AF-A0A3D1S2Z9-F1
#
_cell.length_a   1.000
_cell.length_b   1.000
_cell.length_c   1.000
_cell.angle_alpha   90.00
_cell.angle_beta   90.00
_cell.angle_gamma   90.00
#
_symmetry.space_group_name_H-M   'P 1'
#
loop_
_entity.id
_entity.type
_entity.pdbx_description
1 polymer ?
#
loop_
_entity_poly.entity_id
_entity_poly.type
_entity_poly.pdbx_seq_one_letter_code
_entity_poly.pdbx_strand_id
1 'polypeptide(L)'
;MYPGFHSAPAADVAINMGKWNALPDDVKVIVEVATKEFARDMVQSIIMDDIAAADAAMSQGVTLINWSAEERTRFREVAMIEWEAFGDKSPLARKLVDSQVAFLKKLHLID
;
A
#
# COMPACT_ATOMS: atom_id res chain seq x y z
N MET A 1 3.02 -15.17 -9.63
CA MET A 1 2.19 -14.90 -8.44
C MET A 1 1.33 -13.70 -8.75
N TYR A 2 0.01 -13.88 -8.80
CA TYR A 2 -0.92 -12.79 -9.10
C TYR A 2 -2.24 -12.98 -8.31
N PRO A 3 -2.66 -12.01 -7.49
CA PRO A 3 -1.92 -10.81 -7.11
C PRO A 3 -0.64 -11.13 -6.32
N GLY A 4 0.34 -10.21 -6.38
CA GLY A 4 1.50 -10.25 -5.49
C GLY A 4 1.13 -10.23 -4.00
N PHE A 5 2.10 -10.48 -3.12
CA PHE A 5 1.83 -10.63 -1.68
C PHE A 5 2.83 -9.92 -0.74
N HIS A 6 3.90 -9.32 -1.24
CA HIS A 6 5.01 -8.85 -0.39
C HIS A 6 5.38 -7.37 -0.54
N SER A 7 5.10 -6.73 -1.68
CA SER A 7 5.52 -5.36 -1.94
C SER A 7 4.40 -4.56 -2.58
N ALA A 8 3.93 -3.55 -1.83
CA ALA A 8 3.01 -2.52 -2.29
C ALA A 8 3.65 -1.17 -1.96
N PRO A 9 4.59 -0.67 -2.79
CA PRO A 9 5.30 0.57 -2.49
C PRO A 9 4.32 1.74 -2.44
N ALA A 10 4.39 2.53 -1.36
CA ALA A 10 3.68 3.79 -1.26
C ALA A 10 4.52 4.91 -1.88
N ALA A 11 3.88 5.81 -2.62
CA ALA A 11 4.48 7.04 -3.12
C ALA A 11 3.88 8.23 -2.38
N ASP A 12 4.72 9.21 -2.05
CA ASP A 12 4.32 10.40 -1.32
C ASP A 12 4.45 11.65 -2.19
N VAL A 13 3.51 12.59 -2.04
CA VAL A 13 3.64 13.96 -2.54
C VAL A 13 4.05 14.85 -1.37
N ALA A 14 5.29 15.33 -1.39
CA ALA A 14 5.83 16.21 -0.36
C ALA A 14 5.99 17.64 -0.86
N ILE A 15 5.61 18.62 -0.03
CA ILE A 15 5.68 20.04 -0.34
C ILE A 15 6.52 20.73 0.74
N ASN A 16 7.33 21.72 0.34
CA ASN A 16 8.04 22.57 1.30
C ASN A 16 7.04 23.27 2.25
N MET A 17 7.24 23.13 3.56
CA MET A 17 6.31 23.65 4.57
C MET A 17 6.13 25.18 4.51
N GLY A 18 7.20 25.93 4.21
CA GLY A 18 7.11 27.39 4.06
C GLY A 18 6.24 27.80 2.87
N LYS A 19 6.35 27.08 1.75
CA LYS A 19 5.49 27.28 0.58
C LYS A 19 4.05 26.85 0.85
N TRP A 20 3.85 25.71 1.51
CA TRP A 20 2.53 25.25 1.93
C TRP A 20 1.79 26.27 2.79
N ASN A 21 2.48 26.82 3.81
CA ASN A 21 1.90 27.80 4.71
C ASN A 21 1.56 29.13 4.03
N ALA A 22 2.25 29.46 2.94
CA ALA A 22 1.99 30.66 2.15
C ALA A 22 0.78 30.52 1.19
N LEU A 23 0.25 29.30 1.00
CA LEU A 23 -0.94 29.09 0.17
C LEU A 23 -2.21 29.59 0.90
N PRO A 24 -3.16 30.19 0.17
CA PRO A 24 -4.53 30.38 0.64
C PRO A 24 -5.19 29.05 1.04
N ASP A 25 -6.14 29.10 1.97
CA ASP A 25 -6.75 27.87 2.52
C ASP A 25 -7.60 27.10 1.50
N ASP A 26 -8.28 27.81 0.59
CA ASP A 26 -8.99 27.19 -0.54
C ASP A 26 -8.02 26.47 -1.48
N VAL A 27 -6.85 27.05 -1.74
CA VAL A 27 -5.80 26.41 -2.56
C VAL A 27 -5.21 25.18 -1.86
N LYS A 28 -4.99 25.22 -0.54
CA LYS A 28 -4.56 24.03 0.22
C LYS A 28 -5.55 22.87 0.06
N VAL A 29 -6.85 23.15 0.17
CA VAL A 29 -7.89 22.15 -0.06
C VAL A 29 -7.82 21.57 -1.47
N ILE A 30 -7.64 22.42 -2.49
CA ILE A 30 -7.48 21.97 -3.90
C ILE A 30 -6.29 21.02 -4.02
N VAL A 31 -5.13 21.35 -3.43
CA VAL A 31 -3.94 20.51 -3.49
C VAL A 31 -4.16 19.16 -2.80
N GLU A 32 -4.81 19.14 -1.64
CA GLU A 32 -5.12 17.88 -0.94
C GLU A 32 -6.08 17.00 -1.74
N VAL A 33 -7.13 17.57 -2.31
CA VAL A 33 -8.10 16.82 -3.13
C VAL A 33 -7.43 16.32 -4.40
N ALA A 34 -6.71 17.17 -5.13
CA ALA A 34 -6.00 16.79 -6.33
C ALA A 34 -5.00 15.66 -6.06
N THR A 35 -4.28 15.69 -4.93
CA THR A 35 -3.36 14.62 -4.54
C THR A 35 -4.09 13.30 -4.28
N LYS A 36 -5.24 13.34 -3.60
CA LYS A 36 -6.06 12.14 -3.34
C LYS A 36 -6.64 11.55 -4.63
N GLU A 37 -7.12 12.40 -5.53
CA GLU A 37 -7.64 11.98 -6.83
C GLU A 37 -6.53 11.39 -7.71
N PHE A 38 -5.37 12.05 -7.76
CA PHE A 38 -4.19 11.50 -8.45
C PHE A 38 -3.80 10.12 -7.92
N ALA A 39 -3.78 9.93 -6.60
CA ALA A 39 -3.47 8.62 -6.01
C ALA A 39 -4.49 7.54 -6.41
N ARG A 40 -5.78 7.88 -6.48
CA ARG A 40 -6.84 6.96 -6.93
C ARG A 40 -6.68 6.59 -8.40
N ASP A 41 -6.49 7.60 -9.25
CA ASP A 41 -6.31 7.42 -10.70
C ASP A 41 -5.08 6.56 -11.02
N MET A 42 -3.97 6.80 -10.32
CA MET A 42 -2.76 5.99 -10.45
C MET A 42 -3.01 4.52 -10.08
N VAL A 43 -3.66 4.25 -8.94
CA VAL A 43 -3.97 2.86 -8.52
C VAL A 43 -4.91 2.18 -9.52
N GLN A 44 -5.94 2.90 -10.00
CA GLN A 44 -6.88 2.36 -10.98
C GLN A 44 -6.19 2.03 -12.30
N SER A 45 -5.34 2.93 -12.80
CA SER A 45 -4.59 2.73 -14.04
C SER A 45 -3.65 1.53 -13.94
N ILE A 46 -2.90 1.40 -12.84
CA ILE A 46 -2.01 0.25 -12.60
C ILE A 46 -2.81 -1.06 -12.57
N ILE A 47 -3.98 -1.08 -11.91
CA ILE A 47 -4.82 -2.29 -11.87
C ILE A 47 -5.29 -2.69 -13.28
N MET A 48 -5.66 -1.73 -14.12
CA MET A 48 -6.10 -2.02 -15.49
C MET A 48 -4.95 -2.57 -16.34
N ASP A 49 -3.75 -2.01 -16.21
CA ASP A 49 -2.55 -2.49 -16.91
C ASP A 49 -2.14 -3.89 -16.42
N ASP A 50 -2.22 -4.14 -15.11
CA ASP A 50 -1.93 -5.44 -14.50
C ASP A 50 -2.90 -6.53 -15.00
N ILE A 51 -4.20 -6.22 -15.13
CA ILE A 51 -5.20 -7.13 -15.70
C ILE A 51 -4.86 -7.46 -17.15
N ALA A 52 -4.58 -6.44 -17.98
CA ALA A 52 -4.24 -6.65 -19.38
C ALA A 52 -2.96 -7.49 -19.55
N ALA A 53 -1.95 -7.23 -18.71
CA ALA A 53 -0.71 -8.00 -18.71
C ALA A 53 -0.92 -9.46 -18.25
N ALA A 54 -1.76 -9.67 -17.23
CA ALA A 54 -2.14 -10.99 -16.75
C ALA A 54 -2.83 -11.82 -17.84
N ASP A 55 -3.79 -11.23 -18.56
CA ASP A 55 -4.49 -11.88 -19.67
C ASP A 55 -3.55 -12.22 -20.82
N ALA A 56 -2.66 -11.29 -21.20
CA ALA A 56 -1.64 -11.52 -22.21
C ALA A 56 -0.69 -12.66 -21.81
N ALA A 57 -0.26 -12.73 -20.55
CA ALA A 57 0.59 -13.80 -20.05
C ALA A 57 -0.12 -15.17 -20.11
N MET A 58 -1.40 -15.23 -19.69
CA MET A 58 -2.19 -16.46 -19.78
C MET A 58 -2.38 -16.93 -21.22
N SER A 59 -2.58 -16.01 -22.18
CA SER A 59 -2.67 -16.35 -23.61
C SER A 59 -1.38 -16.97 -24.18
N GLN A 60 -0.24 -16.69 -23.54
CA GLN A 60 1.08 -17.24 -23.87
C GLN A 60 1.38 -18.54 -23.09
N GLY A 61 0.40 -19.09 -22.37
CA GLY A 61 0.52 -20.33 -21.61
C GLY A 61 1.09 -20.17 -20.20
N VAL A 62 1.22 -18.94 -19.68
CA VAL A 62 1.66 -18.72 -18.30
C VAL A 62 0.55 -19.10 -17.32
N THR A 63 0.90 -19.89 -16.31
CA THR A 63 -0.01 -20.18 -15.18
C THR A 63 0.14 -19.12 -14.10
N LEU A 64 -0.91 -18.34 -13.86
CA LEU A 64 -0.95 -17.38 -12.75
C LEU A 64 -1.35 -18.09 -11.46
N ILE A 65 -0.47 -18.01 -10.46
CA ILE A 65 -0.71 -18.60 -9.14
C ILE A 65 -1.27 -17.53 -8.20
N ASN A 66 -2.49 -17.74 -7.73
CA ASN A 66 -3.11 -16.93 -6.68
C ASN A 66 -3.10 -17.71 -5.36
N TRP A 67 -2.37 -17.22 -4.36
CA TRP A 67 -2.38 -17.83 -3.03
C TRP A 67 -3.74 -17.67 -2.36
N SER A 68 -4.12 -18.71 -1.61
CA SER A 68 -5.29 -18.70 -0.75
C SER A 68 -5.20 -17.60 0.31
N ALA A 69 -6.35 -17.22 0.88
CA ALA A 69 -6.37 -16.30 2.01
C ALA A 69 -5.55 -16.83 3.20
N GLU A 70 -5.63 -18.14 3.46
CA GLU A 70 -4.88 -18.82 4.52
C GLU A 70 -3.36 -18.66 4.35
N GLU A 71 -2.81 -18.94 3.16
CA GLU A 71 -1.37 -18.78 2.89
C GLU A 71 -0.94 -17.31 2.98
N ARG A 72 -1.80 -16.37 2.57
CA ARG A 72 -1.53 -14.93 2.73
C ARG A 72 -1.53 -14.52 4.21
N THR A 73 -2.43 -15.06 5.03
CA THR A 73 -2.45 -14.81 6.48
C THR A 73 -1.19 -15.38 7.14
N ARG A 74 -0.85 -16.63 6.85
CA ARG A 74 0.39 -17.25 7.32
C ARG A 74 1.64 -16.45 6.94
N PHE A 75 1.68 -15.91 5.72
CA PHE A 75 2.77 -15.04 5.31
C PHE A 75 2.81 -13.73 6.13
N ARG A 76 1.66 -13.11 6.42
CA ARG A 76 1.62 -11.91 7.27
C ARG A 76 2.14 -12.19 8.68
N GLU A 77 1.78 -13.32 9.28
CA GLU A 77 2.27 -13.71 10.60
C GLU A 77 3.80 -13.83 10.63
N VAL A 78 4.39 -14.44 9.60
CA VAL A 78 5.85 -14.52 9.47
C VAL A 78 6.47 -13.13 9.24
N ALA A 79 5.88 -12.32 8.36
CA ALA A 79 6.36 -10.96 8.11
C ALA A 79 6.32 -10.07 9.36
N MET A 80 5.34 -10.28 10.24
CA MET A 80 5.20 -9.53 11.48
C MET A 80 6.35 -9.77 12.48
N ILE A 81 7.07 -10.90 12.39
CA ILE A 81 8.29 -11.13 13.18
C ILE A 81 9.34 -10.06 12.84
N GLU A 82 9.54 -9.78 11.56
CA GLU A 82 10.47 -8.74 11.10
C GLU A 82 9.94 -7.33 11.41
N TRP A 83 8.62 -7.14 11.38
CA TRP A 83 8.01 -5.86 11.73
C TRP A 83 8.18 -5.55 13.22
N GLU A 84 8.11 -6.55 14.09
CA GLU A 84 8.35 -6.39 15.52
C GLU A 84 9.80 -5.92 15.76
N ALA A 85 10.78 -6.59 15.14
CA ALA A 85 12.18 -6.18 15.20
C ALA A 85 12.41 -4.78 14.61
N PHE A 86 11.64 -4.38 13.59
CA PHE A 86 11.67 -3.02 13.06
C PHE A 86 11.07 -2.00 14.03
N GLY A 87 9.97 -2.35 14.70
CA GLY A 87 9.30 -1.52 15.70
C GLY A 87 10.22 -1.12 16.84
N ASP A 88 11.14 -1.99 17.22
CA ASP A 88 12.11 -1.74 18.30
C ASP A 88 13.21 -0.72 17.93
N LYS A 89 13.33 -0.33 16.66
CA LYS A 89 14.38 0.60 16.21
C LYS A 89 14.16 2.04 16.66
N SER A 90 12.91 2.46 16.89
CA SER A 90 12.60 3.82 17.40
C SER A 90 11.14 3.95 17.84
N PRO A 91 10.80 4.97 18.66
CA PRO A 91 9.41 5.27 19.00
C PRO A 91 8.50 5.51 17.78
N LEU A 92 9.03 6.12 16.70
CA LEU A 92 8.27 6.33 15.46
C LEU A 92 8.08 5.02 14.68
N ALA A 93 9.08 4.15 14.65
CA ALA A 93 8.96 2.83 14.03
C ALA A 93 7.92 1.98 14.76
N ARG A 94 7.94 1.96 16.10
CA ARG A 94 6.90 1.30 16.91
C ARG A 94 5.51 1.83 16.58
N LYS A 95 5.33 3.15 16.57
CA LYS A 95 4.05 3.79 16.21
C LYS A 95 3.56 3.39 14.82
N LEU A 96 4.47 3.29 13.84
CA LEU A 96 4.13 2.86 12.48
C LEU A 96 3.66 1.40 12.46
N VAL A 97 4.42 0.50 13.08
CA VAL A 97 4.09 -0.94 13.14
C VAL A 97 2.77 -1.16 13.86
N ASP A 98 2.57 -0.56 15.03
CA ASP A 98 1.34 -0.71 15.81
C ASP A 98 0.11 -0.20 15.02
N SER A 99 0.26 0.92 14.31
CA SER A 99 -0.80 1.46 13.45
C SER A 99 -1.15 0.48 12.32
N GLN A 100 -0.16 -0.13 11.68
CA GLN A 100 -0.38 -1.08 10.60
C GLN A 100 -1.02 -2.38 11.11
N VAL A 101 -0.55 -2.91 12.25
CA VAL A 101 -1.13 -4.11 12.87
C VAL A 101 -2.58 -3.86 13.27
N ALA A 102 -2.89 -2.73 13.90
CA ALA A 102 -4.27 -2.35 14.24
C ALA A 102 -5.18 -2.28 13.01
N PHE A 103 -4.67 -1.75 11.90
CA PHE A 103 -5.42 -1.68 10.65
C PHE A 103 -5.68 -3.07 10.05
N LEU A 104 -4.67 -3.95 10.01
CA LEU A 104 -4.83 -5.31 9.50
C LEU A 104 -5.81 -6.14 10.34
N LYS A 105 -5.81 -5.97 11.67
CA LYS A 105 -6.81 -6.58 12.58
C LYS A 105 -8.22 -6.11 12.26
N LYS A 106 -8.41 -4.80 12.05
CA LYS A 106 -9.71 -4.21 11.67
C LYS A 106 -10.23 -4.78 10.34
N LEU A 107 -9.33 -5.15 9.43
CA LEU A 107 -9.67 -5.79 8.16
C LEU A 107 -9.83 -7.31 8.25
N HIS A 108 -9.67 -7.92 9.43
CA HIS A 108 -9.67 -9.36 9.64
C HIS A 108 -8.63 -10.10 8.75
N LEU A 109 -7.47 -9.46 8.53
CA LEU A 109 -6.37 -10.03 7.74
C LEU A 109 -5.32 -10.74 8.60
N ILE A 110 -5.36 -10.50 9.91
CA ILE A 110 -4.60 -11.12 11.00
C ILE A 110 -5.49 -11.09 12.26
N ASP A 111 -5.18 -11.92 13.25
CA ASP A 111 -5.80 -11.93 14.59
C ASP A 111 -5.33 -10.78 15.47
#